data_AF-A7TMG9-F1
#
_entry.id   AF-A7TMG9-F1
#
_cell.length_a   1.000
_cell.length_b   1.000
_cell.length_c   1.000
_cell.angle_alpha   90.00
_cell.angle_beta   90.00
_cell.angle_gamma   90.00
#
_symmetry.space_group_name_H-M   'P 1'
#
loop_
_entity.id
_entity.type
_entity.pdbx_description
1 polymer ?
#
loop_
_entity_poly.entity_id
_entity_poly.type
_entity_poly.pdbx_seq_one_letter_code
_entity_poly.pdbx_strand_id
1 'polypeptide(L)' 'MMNARGYSAPGKAMLAGGYLVLDSQYTSYVVALSARMHGVVSGEKKKKIWSWG' A
#
# COMPACT_ATOMS: atom_id res chain seq x y z
N MET A 1 24.15 -7.95 -6.92
CA MET A 1 23.06 -6.99 -7.15
C MET A 1 22.07 -7.13 -6.00
N MET A 2 21.74 -6.05 -5.29
CA MET A 2 20.63 -6.07 -4.32
C MET A 2 19.33 -6.14 -5.12
N ASN A 3 18.51 -7.16 -4.91
CA ASN A 3 17.23 -7.29 -5.59
C ASN A 3 16.26 -6.25 -5.02
N ALA A 4 16.15 -5.11 -5.70
CA ALA A 4 15.13 -4.13 -5.41
C ALA A 4 13.79 -4.65 -5.95
N ARG A 5 12.75 -4.68 -5.12
CA ARG A 5 11.41 -5.13 -5.50
C ARG A 5 10.43 -3.96 -5.45
N GLY A 6 9.82 -3.66 -6.60
CA GLY A 6 8.79 -2.64 -6.73
C GLY A 6 7.39 -3.21 -6.53
N TYR A 7 6.54 -2.43 -5.86
CA TYR A 7 5.12 -2.72 -5.62
C TYR A 7 4.29 -1.52 -6.07
N SER A 8 3.10 -1.78 -6.60
CA SER A 8 2.14 -0.76 -7.01
C SER A 8 0.75 -1.12 -6.52
N ALA A 9 0.07 -0.17 -5.88
CA ALA A 9 -1.31 -0.32 -5.42
C ALA A 9 -2.17 0.81 -6.02
N PRO A 10 -3.38 0.53 -6.55
CA PRO A 10 -4.29 1.57 -6.99
C PRO A 10 -4.92 2.30 -5.79
N GLY A 11 -5.23 3.58 -5.97
CA GLY A 11 -6.11 4.30 -5.04
C GLY A 11 -7.56 3.85 -5.16
N LYS A 12 -8.43 4.42 -4.32
CA LYS A 12 -9.89 4.14 -4.34
C LYS A 12 -10.69 5.45 -4.27
N ALA A 13 -11.80 5.49 -4.99
CA ALA A 13 -12.77 6.59 -4.92
C ALA A 13 -14.19 6.03 -4.80
N MET A 14 -14.99 6.65 -3.93
CA MET A 14 -16.40 6.33 -3.77
C MET A 14 -17.22 7.11 -4.81
N LEU A 15 -17.94 6.40 -5.67
CA LEU A 15 -18.83 6.99 -6.68
C LEU A 15 -20.23 7.24 -6.13
N ALA A 16 -20.73 6.35 -5.26
CA ALA A 16 -22.07 6.45 -4.68
C ALA A 16 -22.11 5.87 -3.25
N GLY A 17 -23.06 6.34 -2.43
CA GLY A 17 -23.28 5.88 -1.06
C GLY A 17 -22.94 6.90 0.02
N GLY A 18 -22.03 7.85 -0.23
CA GLY A 18 -21.77 8.98 0.66
C GLY A 18 -21.59 8.57 2.13
N TYR A 19 -22.23 9.30 3.04
CA TYR A 19 -22.24 8.98 4.47
C TYR A 19 -23.20 7.86 4.86
N LEU A 20 -24.09 7.41 3.97
CA LEU A 20 -25.03 6.34 4.30
C LEU A 20 -24.32 5.02 4.60
N VAL A 21 -23.14 4.80 4.01
CA VAL A 21 -22.29 3.61 4.28
C VAL A 21 -21.82 3.49 5.73
N LEU A 22 -21.97 4.54 6.54
CA LEU A 22 -21.71 4.47 7.98
C LEU A 22 -22.75 3.62 8.71
N ASP A 23 -23.95 3.48 8.15
CA ASP A 23 -24.96 2.55 8.62
C ASP A 23 -24.86 1.24 7.80
N SER A 24 -24.74 0.12 8.53
CA SER A 24 -24.60 -1.23 7.98
C SER A 24 -25.69 -1.65 7.01
N GLN A 25 -26.87 -1.01 7.04
CA GLN A 25 -27.96 -1.29 6.10
C GLN A 25 -27.65 -0.79 4.68
N TYR A 26 -26.69 0.11 4.50
CA TYR A 26 -26.38 0.72 3.21
C TYR A 26 -24.99 0.33 2.71
N THR A 27 -24.89 0.16 1.40
CA THR A 27 -23.64 -0.17 0.70
C THR A 27 -23.18 0.99 -0.17
N SER A 28 -21.86 1.20 -0.28
CA SER A 28 -21.28 2.15 -1.21
C SER A 28 -20.68 1.48 -2.45
N TYR A 29 -20.65 2.22 -3.55
CA TYR A 29 -19.98 1.80 -4.77
C TYR A 29 -18.64 2.53 -4.90
N VAL A 30 -17.55 1.76 -4.95
CA VAL A 30 -16.17 2.27 -4.93
C VAL A 30 -15.41 1.70 -6.12
N VAL A 31 -14.65 2.54 -6.80
CA VAL A 31 -13.83 2.15 -7.95
C VAL A 31 -12.34 2.36 -7.66
N ALA A 32 -11.52 1.55 -8.34
CA ALA A 32 -10.08 1.74 -8.33
C ALA A 32 -9.70 2.95 -9.20
N LEU A 33 -8.79 3.78 -8.69
CA LEU A 33 -8.27 4.93 -9.41
C LEU A 33 -6.94 4.60 -10.11
N SER A 34 -6.69 5.25 -11.24
CA SER A 34 -5.39 5.24 -11.91
C SER A 34 -4.28 5.97 -11.13
N ALA A 35 -4.64 6.71 -10.07
CA ALA A 35 -3.69 7.29 -9.11
C ALA A 35 -3.08 6.17 -8.25
N ARG A 36 -1.92 5.66 -8.67
CA ARG A 36 -1.22 4.53 -8.03
C ARG A 36 -0.20 5.01 -7.00
N MET A 37 -0.10 4.28 -5.89
CA MET A 37 0.98 4.39 -4.92
C MET A 37 2.05 3.36 -5.26
N HIS A 38 3.32 3.78 -5.26
CA HIS A 38 4.46 2.93 -5.58
C HIS A 38 5.40 2.81 -4.38
N GLY A 39 5.78 1.58 -4.03
CA GLY A 39 6.71 1.29 -2.95
C GLY A 39 7.86 0.43 -3.46
N VAL A 40 9.10 0.76 -3.08
CA VAL A 40 10.30 -0.01 -3.46
C VAL A 40 10.95 -0.55 -2.20
N VAL A 41 11.18 -1.85 -2.16
CA VAL A 41 11.88 -2.53 -1.07
C VAL A 41 13.28 -2.89 -1.55
N SER A 42 14.31 -2.37 -0.88
CA SER A 42 15.71 -2.75 -1.09
C SER A 42 16.24 -3.41 0.18
N GLY A 43 16.76 -4.63 0.07
CA GLY A 43 17.32 -5.35 1.20
C GLY A 43 18.72 -4.82 1.54
N GLU A 44 18.86 -4.04 2.61
CA GLU A 44 20.17 -3.65 3.15
C GLU A 44 20.83 -4.83 3.87
N LYS A 45 22.10 -5.11 3.53
CA LYS A 45 22.92 -6.04 4.32
C LYS A 45 23.25 -5.35 5.65
N LYS A 46 22.71 -5.85 6.78
CA LYS A 46 23.16 -5.42 8.12
C LYS A 46 24.68 -5.58 8.21
N LYS A 47 25.41 -4.48 8.40
CA LYS A 47 26.83 -4.51 8.74
C LYS A 47 26.94 -5.10 10.14
N LYS A 48 27.61 -6.25 10.31
CA LYS A 48 27.95 -6.80 11.63
C LYS A 48 28.98 -5.86 12.26
N ILE A 49 28.60 -5.11 13.30
CA ILE A 49 29.47 -4.09 13.92
C ILE A 49 30.26 -4.65 15.11
N TRP A 50 29.95 -5.85 15.61
CA TRP A 50 30.63 -6.39 16.80
C TRP A 50 31.05 -7.85 16.60
N SER A 51 32.33 -8.10 16.88
CA SER A 51 32.94 -9.41 17.10
C SER A 51 33.60 -9.34 18.47
N TRP A 52 33.05 -10.07 19.44
CA TRP A 52 33.74 -10.31 20.70
C TRP A 52 34.54 -11.60 20.56
N GLY A 53 35.85 -11.49 20.81
CA GLY A 53 36.76 -12.62 20.99
C GLY A 53 36.72 -13.12 22.42
#